data_AF-A0A523VSC0-F1
#
_entry.id   AF-A0A523VSC0-F1
#
_cell.length_a   1.000
_cell.length_b   1.000
_cell.length_c   1.000
_cell.angle_alpha   90.00
_cell.angle_beta   90.00
_cell.angle_gamma   90.00
#
_symmetry.space_group_name_H-M   'P 1'
#
loop_
_entity.id
_entity.type
_entity.pdbx_description
1 polymer ?
#
loop_
_entity_poly.entity_id
_entity_poly.type
_entity_poly.pdbx_seq_one_letter_code
_entity_poly.pdbx_strand_id
1 'polypeptide(L)'
;MVSLRNGEIVDMYRRISESLTDPSMLAQLGEFFDEKQSLPELLDWIHSKVKFNKATTARHNDPLKIVEYGQGKCREFSVLFNAICLANGYRARLILDLSDHTWVEVWDAKLGRWIHVDPSEKRIDDPEMYERDWKKNLKEVYAFEKGRRRDVTDNYKRRKQTTES
;
A
#
# COMPACT_ATOMS: atom_id res chain seq x y z
N MET A 1 6.72 -17.16 18.07
CA MET A 1 7.20 -15.86 18.57
C MET A 1 7.54 -15.00 17.37
N VAL A 2 6.85 -13.88 17.18
CA VAL A 2 7.26 -12.86 16.20
C VAL A 2 8.62 -12.31 16.69
N SER A 3 9.64 -12.29 15.83
CA SER A 3 10.94 -11.69 16.17
C SER A 3 10.72 -10.26 16.70
N LEU A 4 11.46 -9.81 17.72
CA LEU A 4 11.34 -8.45 18.28
C LEU A 4 11.35 -7.38 17.17
N ARG A 5 12.23 -7.57 16.18
CA ARG A 5 12.32 -6.72 14.99
C ARG A 5 11.07 -6.72 14.11
N ASN A 6 10.42 -7.88 13.95
CA ASN A 6 9.17 -7.99 13.20
C ASN A 6 8.03 -7.31 13.96
N GLY A 7 8.01 -7.40 15.30
CA GLY A 7 7.05 -6.70 16.15
C GLY A 7 7.14 -5.17 15.99
N GLU A 8 8.35 -4.62 16.04
CA GLU A 8 8.61 -3.19 15.83
C GLU A 8 8.16 -2.70 14.44
N ILE A 9 8.42 -3.47 13.39
CA ILE A 9 7.99 -3.14 12.03
C ILE A 9 6.46 -3.15 11.93
N VAL A 10 5.80 -4.15 12.48
CA VAL A 10 4.33 -4.24 12.51
C VAL A 10 3.73 -3.04 13.25
N ASP A 11 4.28 -2.67 14.40
CA ASP A 11 3.82 -1.51 15.17
C ASP A 11 4.09 -0.18 14.46
N MET A 12 5.21 -0.08 13.73
CA MET A 12 5.49 1.08 12.87
C MET A 12 4.40 1.23 11.81
N TYR A 13 4.06 0.16 11.08
CA TYR A 13 3.00 0.21 10.06
C TYR A 13 1.62 0.50 10.65
N ARG A 14 1.35 0.01 11.86
CA ARG A 14 0.14 0.36 12.62
C ARG A 14 0.06 1.88 12.82
N ARG A 15 1.12 2.50 13.37
CA ARG A 15 1.18 3.95 13.62
C ARG A 15 1.10 4.77 12.34
N ILE A 16 1.76 4.32 11.26
CA ILE A 16 1.65 4.96 9.94
C ILE A 16 0.18 4.96 9.51
N SER A 17 -0.49 3.80 9.49
CA SER A 17 -1.89 3.72 9.06
C SER A 17 -2.87 4.56 9.89
N GLU A 18 -2.51 4.85 11.15
CA GLU A 18 -3.25 5.73 12.04
C GLU A 18 -3.03 7.20 11.64
N SER A 19 -1.78 7.62 11.41
CA SER A 19 -1.47 8.98 10.98
C SER A 19 -2.01 9.33 9.59
N LEU A 20 -2.20 8.35 8.70
CA LEU A 20 -2.82 8.57 7.38
C LEU A 20 -4.29 8.99 7.46
N THR A 21 -4.89 8.99 8.65
CA THR A 21 -6.28 9.43 8.86
C THR A 21 -6.41 10.89 9.32
N ASP A 22 -5.29 11.61 9.42
CA ASP A 22 -5.30 13.02 9.83
C ASP A 22 -6.10 13.89 8.84
N PRO A 23 -7.19 14.56 9.27
CA PRO A 23 -8.04 15.32 8.36
C PRO A 23 -7.35 16.50 7.68
N SER A 24 -6.38 17.15 8.34
CA SER A 24 -5.68 18.32 7.78
C SER A 24 -4.74 17.90 6.66
N MET A 25 -4.01 16.79 6.84
CA MET A 25 -3.17 16.21 5.80
C MET A 25 -4.01 15.69 4.63
N LEU A 26 -5.15 15.03 4.89
CA LEU A 26 -6.04 14.58 3.82
C LEU A 26 -6.65 15.74 3.04
N ALA A 27 -7.00 16.85 3.69
CA ALA A 27 -7.47 18.05 3.02
C ALA A 27 -6.39 18.64 2.09
N GLN A 28 -5.15 18.80 2.58
CA GLN A 28 -4.03 19.28 1.77
C GLN A 28 -3.71 18.37 0.58
N LEU A 29 -3.76 17.05 0.77
CA LEU A 29 -3.60 16.11 -0.35
C LEU A 29 -4.75 16.21 -1.35
N GLY A 30 -5.96 16.52 -0.88
CA GLY A 30 -7.15 16.72 -1.71
C GLY A 30 -7.00 17.91 -2.66
N GLU A 31 -6.27 18.96 -2.27
CA GLU A 31 -6.01 20.14 -3.10
C GLU A 31 -5.22 19.83 -4.38
N PHE A 32 -4.59 18.67 -4.49
CA PHE A 32 -3.94 18.22 -5.73
C PHE A 32 -4.92 17.73 -6.81
N PHE A 33 -6.21 17.61 -6.49
CA PHE A 33 -7.21 17.01 -7.36
C PHE A 33 -8.46 17.91 -7.44
N ASP A 34 -8.76 18.41 -8.64
CA ASP A 34 -9.97 19.22 -8.87
C ASP A 34 -11.26 18.40 -8.71
N GLU A 35 -11.18 17.10 -8.99
CA GLU A 35 -12.28 16.15 -8.87
C GLU A 35 -11.78 14.78 -8.36
N LYS A 36 -12.72 13.91 -7.96
CA LYS A 36 -12.36 12.56 -7.51
C LYS A 36 -11.75 11.75 -8.64
N GLN A 37 -10.54 11.25 -8.41
CA GLN A 37 -9.79 10.47 -9.37
C GLN A 37 -10.07 8.97 -9.24
N SER A 38 -9.97 8.24 -10.34
CA SER A 38 -9.94 6.79 -10.40
C SER A 38 -8.60 6.22 -9.93
N LEU A 39 -8.53 4.91 -9.63
CA LEU A 39 -7.27 4.26 -9.23
C LEU A 39 -6.15 4.38 -10.28
N PRO A 40 -6.41 4.20 -11.61
CA PRO A 40 -5.40 4.45 -12.63
C PRO A 40 -4.89 5.89 -12.64
N GLU A 41 -5.77 6.88 -12.52
CA GLU A 41 -5.38 8.30 -12.49
C GLU A 41 -4.52 8.62 -11.26
N LEU A 42 -4.86 8.05 -10.09
CA LEU A 42 -4.02 8.17 -8.88
C LEU A 42 -2.64 7.50 -9.05
N LEU A 43 -2.56 6.38 -9.76
CA LEU A 43 -1.28 5.72 -10.08
C LEU A 43 -0.43 6.56 -11.05
N ASP A 44 -1.05 7.19 -12.04
CA ASP A 44 -0.34 8.07 -12.95
C ASP A 44 0.13 9.34 -12.23
N TRP A 45 -0.72 9.90 -11.37
CA TRP A 45 -0.37 11.04 -10.54
C TRP A 45 0.84 10.76 -9.65
N ILE A 46 0.86 9.65 -8.89
CA ILE A 46 1.99 9.37 -7.99
C ILE A 46 3.30 9.17 -8.74
N HIS A 47 3.28 8.53 -9.91
CA HIS A 47 4.47 8.34 -10.75
C HIS A 47 4.92 9.64 -11.44
N SER A 48 4.03 10.61 -11.60
CA SER A 48 4.42 11.97 -12.04
C SER A 48 5.15 12.76 -10.95
N LYS A 49 4.88 12.45 -9.67
CA LYS A 49 5.41 13.17 -8.50
C LYS A 49 6.62 12.50 -7.88
N VAL A 50 6.66 11.18 -7.85
CA VAL A 50 7.65 10.39 -7.11
C VAL A 50 8.39 9.47 -8.06
N LYS A 51 9.72 9.56 -8.06
CA LYS A 51 10.61 8.64 -8.80
C LYS A 51 11.04 7.49 -7.92
N PHE A 52 10.97 6.27 -8.44
CA PHE A 52 11.51 5.11 -7.73
C PHE A 52 13.04 5.19 -7.67
N ASN A 53 13.61 5.13 -6.46
CA ASN A 53 15.06 5.21 -6.25
C ASN A 53 15.52 4.18 -5.20
N LYS A 54 16.22 3.13 -5.65
CA LYS A 54 16.78 2.10 -4.75
C LYS A 54 17.91 2.62 -3.86
N ALA A 55 18.66 3.62 -4.32
CA ALA A 55 19.82 4.17 -3.62
C ALA A 55 19.45 5.17 -2.52
N THR A 56 18.20 5.66 -2.47
CA THR A 56 17.82 6.64 -1.44
C THR A 56 17.89 6.04 -0.03
N THR A 57 18.50 6.80 0.88
CA THR A 57 18.62 6.50 2.31
C THR A 57 17.60 7.28 3.15
N ALA A 58 17.13 8.42 2.66
CA ALA A 58 16.07 9.20 3.29
C ALA A 58 14.75 8.44 3.20
N ARG A 59 14.07 8.30 4.33
CA ARG A 59 12.80 7.60 4.45
C ARG A 59 11.76 8.53 5.06
N HIS A 60 10.61 8.67 4.42
CA HIS A 60 9.52 9.51 4.88
C HIS A 60 8.25 8.67 5.01
N ASN A 61 7.49 8.90 6.08
CA ASN A 61 6.18 8.30 6.29
C ASN A 61 5.05 9.34 6.23
N ASP A 62 5.42 10.61 6.06
CA ASP A 62 4.50 11.73 5.90
C ASP A 62 4.25 11.91 4.40
N PRO A 63 3.01 11.74 3.92
CA PRO A 63 2.66 11.87 2.50
C PRO A 63 3.09 13.19 1.87
N LEU A 64 2.94 14.32 2.59
CA LEU A 64 3.30 15.63 2.06
C LEU A 64 4.81 15.75 1.84
N LYS A 65 5.62 15.22 2.79
CA LYS A 65 7.08 15.15 2.64
C LYS A 65 7.52 14.21 1.53
N ILE A 66 6.78 13.12 1.29
CA ILE A 66 7.07 12.20 0.18
C ILE A 66 6.88 12.93 -1.16
N VAL A 67 5.81 13.71 -1.31
CA VAL A 67 5.57 14.54 -2.50
C VAL A 67 6.66 15.58 -2.68
N GLU A 68 7.01 16.32 -1.61
CA GLU A 68 8.07 17.33 -1.63
C GLU A 68 9.44 16.73 -2.01
N TYR A 69 9.77 15.57 -1.46
CA TYR A 69 11.04 14.91 -1.72
C TYR A 69 11.13 14.31 -3.13
N GLY A 70 10.00 13.93 -3.72
CA GLY A 70 9.88 13.53 -5.13
C GLY A 70 10.55 12.20 -5.49
N GLN A 71 10.98 11.40 -4.52
CA GLN A 71 11.53 10.06 -4.75
C GLN A 71 11.34 9.12 -3.57
N GLY A 72 11.37 7.81 -3.81
CA GLY A 72 11.15 6.82 -2.75
C GLY A 72 11.24 5.37 -3.21
N LYS A 73 10.86 4.45 -2.31
CA LYS A 73 10.77 3.00 -2.58
C LYS A 73 9.32 2.54 -2.42
N CYS A 74 9.08 1.22 -2.47
CA CYS A 74 7.74 0.63 -2.32
C CYS A 74 6.95 1.18 -1.12
N ARG A 75 7.60 1.45 0.02
CA ARG A 75 6.93 2.05 1.18
C ARG A 75 6.47 3.47 0.96
N GLU A 76 7.32 4.35 0.45
CA GLU A 76 6.94 5.74 0.18
C GLU A 76 5.80 5.78 -0.85
N PHE A 77 5.88 4.94 -1.89
CA PHE A 77 4.79 4.77 -2.85
C PHE A 77 3.49 4.29 -2.18
N SER A 78 3.56 3.27 -1.33
CA SER A 78 2.38 2.70 -0.67
C SER A 78 1.76 3.64 0.36
N VAL A 79 2.58 4.37 1.11
CA VAL A 79 2.13 5.37 2.09
C VAL A 79 1.42 6.52 1.40
N LEU A 80 2.06 7.10 0.37
CA LEU A 80 1.47 8.21 -0.37
C LEU A 80 0.21 7.77 -1.12
N PHE A 81 0.25 6.61 -1.81
CA PHE A 81 -0.90 6.09 -2.54
C PHE A 81 -2.09 5.80 -1.62
N ASN A 82 -1.85 5.23 -0.43
CA ASN A 82 -2.91 5.03 0.56
C ASN A 82 -3.54 6.37 0.99
N ALA A 83 -2.72 7.38 1.27
CA ALA A 83 -3.19 8.69 1.70
C ALA A 83 -4.03 9.40 0.62
N ILE A 84 -3.58 9.39 -0.65
CA ILE A 84 -4.35 10.01 -1.74
C ILE A 84 -5.63 9.23 -2.07
N CYS A 85 -5.65 7.91 -1.86
CA CYS A 85 -6.90 7.14 -1.90
C CYS A 85 -7.88 7.64 -0.84
N LEU A 86 -7.44 7.79 0.41
CA LEU A 86 -8.27 8.32 1.50
C LEU A 86 -8.77 9.75 1.20
N ALA A 87 -7.90 10.62 0.67
CA ALA A 87 -8.26 11.99 0.28
C ALA A 87 -9.32 12.03 -0.84
N ASN A 88 -9.28 11.06 -1.76
CA ASN A 88 -10.29 10.90 -2.82
C ASN A 88 -11.57 10.16 -2.36
N GLY A 89 -11.67 9.87 -1.06
CA GLY A 89 -12.84 9.23 -0.46
C GLY A 89 -12.91 7.71 -0.65
N TYR A 90 -11.82 7.07 -1.11
CA TYR A 90 -11.72 5.63 -1.08
C TYR A 90 -11.50 5.13 0.35
N ARG A 91 -12.00 3.93 0.62
CA ARG A 91 -11.57 3.17 1.79
C ARG A 91 -10.35 2.35 1.40
N ALA A 92 -9.21 2.63 2.01
CA ALA A 92 -7.94 1.98 1.70
C ALA A 92 -7.25 1.42 2.96
N ARG A 93 -6.37 0.42 2.76
CA ARG A 93 -5.52 -0.17 3.81
C ARG A 93 -4.09 -0.29 3.32
N LEU A 94 -3.14 -0.06 4.22
CA LEU A 94 -1.73 -0.25 3.95
C LEU A 94 -1.37 -1.71 4.20
N ILE A 95 -0.69 -2.36 3.26
CA ILE A 95 -0.32 -3.77 3.38
C ILE A 95 1.18 -3.89 3.59
N LEU A 96 1.58 -4.78 4.50
CA LEU A 96 2.97 -5.13 4.78
C LEU A 96 3.13 -6.63 4.59
N ASP A 97 4.02 -7.01 3.68
CA ASP A 97 4.65 -8.32 3.65
C ASP A 97 5.97 -8.24 4.42
N LEU A 98 6.07 -9.01 5.51
CA LEU A 98 7.28 -9.04 6.35
C LEU A 98 8.52 -9.54 5.60
N SER A 99 8.39 -10.09 4.40
CA SER A 99 9.55 -10.51 3.60
C SER A 99 10.37 -9.35 3.03
N ASP A 100 9.79 -8.15 2.88
CA ASP A 100 10.43 -6.85 2.53
C ASP A 100 9.55 -5.94 1.63
N HIS A 101 8.24 -6.16 1.53
CA HIS A 101 7.40 -5.43 0.57
C HIS A 101 6.13 -4.87 1.16
N THR A 102 5.53 -3.92 0.46
CA THR A 102 4.37 -3.19 0.91
C THR A 102 3.62 -2.62 -0.28
N TRP A 103 2.30 -2.60 -0.17
CA TRP A 103 1.36 -2.16 -1.19
C TRP A 103 0.07 -1.68 -0.53
N VAL A 104 -1.00 -1.49 -1.30
CA VAL A 104 -2.29 -0.98 -0.82
C VAL A 104 -3.44 -1.92 -1.20
N GLU A 105 -4.44 -2.04 -0.33
CA GLU A 105 -5.75 -2.59 -0.68
C GLU A 105 -6.78 -1.47 -0.71
N VAL A 106 -7.66 -1.46 -1.72
CA VAL A 106 -8.79 -0.51 -1.82
C VAL A 106 -10.10 -1.30 -1.84
N TRP A 107 -11.08 -0.88 -1.04
CA TRP A 107 -12.39 -1.54 -1.00
C TRP A 107 -13.22 -1.17 -2.22
N ASP A 108 -13.62 -2.16 -3.01
CA ASP A 108 -14.62 -2.00 -4.06
C ASP A 108 -16.01 -2.34 -3.52
N ALA A 109 -16.87 -1.33 -3.42
CA ALA A 109 -18.22 -1.49 -2.91
C ALA A 109 -19.14 -2.26 -3.88
N LYS A 110 -18.87 -2.23 -5.20
CA LYS A 110 -19.65 -2.94 -6.23
C LYS A 110 -19.32 -4.43 -6.22
N LEU A 111 -18.05 -4.78 -6.05
CA LEU A 111 -17.58 -6.17 -5.98
C LEU A 111 -17.64 -6.76 -4.57
N GLY A 112 -17.81 -5.92 -3.54
CA GLY A 112 -17.86 -6.37 -2.14
C GLY A 112 -16.55 -7.00 -1.66
N ARG A 113 -15.40 -6.57 -2.21
CA ARG A 113 -14.08 -7.13 -1.87
C ARG A 113 -12.97 -6.08 -1.88
N TRP A 114 -11.84 -6.46 -1.29
CA TRP A 114 -10.60 -5.69 -1.41
C TRP A 114 -9.96 -5.93 -2.78
N ILE A 115 -9.50 -4.85 -3.39
CA ILE A 115 -8.74 -4.82 -4.63
C ILE A 115 -7.28 -4.54 -4.26
N HIS A 116 -6.41 -5.44 -4.70
CA HIS A 116 -4.96 -5.27 -4.58
C HIS A 116 -4.48 -4.11 -5.47
N VAL A 117 -3.62 -3.23 -4.97
CA VAL A 117 -2.95 -2.20 -5.76
C VAL A 117 -1.50 -2.09 -5.33
N ASP A 118 -0.58 -2.34 -6.26
CA ASP A 118 0.85 -2.08 -6.06
C ASP A 118 1.24 -0.77 -6.76
N PRO A 119 1.39 0.34 -6.00
CA PRO A 119 1.70 1.62 -6.60
C PRO A 119 3.14 1.71 -7.10
N SER A 120 4.09 0.96 -6.54
CA SER A 120 5.46 0.93 -7.08
C SER A 120 5.52 0.28 -8.46
N GLU A 121 4.67 -0.71 -8.71
CA GLU A 121 4.66 -1.51 -9.93
C GLU A 121 3.55 -1.11 -10.93
N LYS A 122 2.74 -0.09 -10.60
CA LYS A 122 1.53 0.31 -11.36
C LYS A 122 0.60 -0.87 -11.66
N ARG A 123 0.34 -1.73 -10.67
CA ARG A 123 -0.55 -2.89 -10.81
C ARG A 123 -1.84 -2.70 -10.03
N ILE A 124 -2.95 -3.07 -10.65
CA ILE A 124 -4.28 -3.12 -10.03
C ILE A 124 -4.82 -4.54 -10.19
N ASP A 125 -5.38 -5.08 -9.11
CA ASP A 125 -6.08 -6.36 -9.01
C ASP A 125 -5.29 -7.60 -9.46
N ASP A 126 -3.96 -7.55 -9.30
CA ASP A 126 -3.05 -8.67 -9.62
C ASP A 126 -2.29 -9.19 -8.37
N PRO A 127 -2.99 -9.69 -7.33
CA PRO A 127 -2.34 -10.10 -6.08
C PRO A 127 -1.37 -11.29 -6.24
N GLU A 128 -1.52 -12.08 -7.31
CA GLU A 128 -0.67 -13.23 -7.59
C GLU A 128 0.72 -12.85 -8.14
N MET A 129 0.93 -11.59 -8.54
CA MET A 129 2.17 -11.15 -9.18
C MET A 129 3.42 -11.46 -8.35
N TYR A 130 3.31 -11.41 -7.03
CA TYR A 130 4.43 -11.63 -6.12
C TYR A 130 4.93 -13.08 -6.17
N GLU A 131 4.03 -14.06 -6.12
CA GLU A 131 4.42 -15.46 -6.22
C GLU A 131 4.67 -15.89 -7.67
N ARG A 132 3.84 -15.40 -8.61
CA ARG A 132 3.91 -15.74 -10.03
C ARG A 132 5.18 -15.20 -10.68
N ASP A 133 5.45 -13.91 -10.51
CA ASP A 133 6.45 -13.18 -11.28
C ASP A 133 7.75 -13.03 -10.47
N TRP A 134 7.65 -12.70 -9.18
CA TRP A 134 8.82 -12.49 -8.32
C TRP A 134 9.29 -13.76 -7.60
N LYS A 135 8.54 -14.86 -7.71
CA LYS A 135 8.80 -16.13 -7.02
C LYS A 135 8.92 -15.96 -5.50
N LYS A 136 8.24 -14.97 -4.93
CA LYS A 136 8.20 -14.75 -3.49
C LYS A 136 7.46 -15.87 -2.79
N ASN A 137 7.85 -16.13 -1.55
CA ASN A 137 7.14 -16.99 -0.62
C ASN A 137 6.54 -16.12 0.48
N LEU A 138 5.30 -15.68 0.28
CA LEU A 138 4.60 -14.78 1.20
C LEU A 138 4.13 -15.57 2.43
N LYS A 139 4.71 -15.26 3.59
CA LYS A 139 4.46 -15.99 4.85
C LYS A 139 3.65 -15.22 5.88
N GLU A 140 3.85 -13.91 5.94
CA GLU A 140 3.23 -13.05 6.93
C GLU A 140 2.88 -11.71 6.26
N VAL A 141 1.60 -11.57 5.92
CA VAL A 141 1.07 -10.36 5.28
C VAL A 141 0.00 -9.74 6.16
N TYR A 142 0.18 -8.47 6.52
CA TYR A 142 -0.71 -7.74 7.40
C TYR A 142 -1.31 -6.52 6.72
N ALA A 143 -2.62 -6.35 6.87
CA ALA A 143 -3.34 -5.16 6.46
C ALA A 143 -3.53 -4.21 7.65
N PHE A 144 -3.35 -2.91 7.41
CA PHE A 144 -3.50 -1.86 8.41
C PHE A 144 -4.53 -0.82 7.96
N GLU A 145 -5.56 -0.63 8.79
CA GLU A 145 -6.66 0.32 8.57
C GLU A 145 -6.86 1.16 9.83
N LYS A 146 -6.56 2.47 9.77
CA LYS A 146 -6.78 3.41 10.89
C LYS A 146 -6.20 2.89 12.22
N GLY A 147 -4.96 2.42 12.20
CA GLY A 147 -4.29 1.87 13.37
C GLY A 147 -4.69 0.44 13.76
N ARG A 148 -5.60 -0.21 13.02
CA ARG A 148 -6.01 -1.61 13.26
C ARG A 148 -5.29 -2.55 12.31
N ARG A 149 -4.73 -3.64 12.86
CA ARG A 149 -4.07 -4.71 12.11
C ARG A 149 -5.02 -5.86 11.81
N ARG A 150 -4.90 -6.48 10.63
CA ARG A 150 -5.49 -7.77 10.27
C ARG A 150 -4.48 -8.65 9.56
N ASP A 151 -4.49 -9.95 9.84
CA ASP A 151 -3.76 -10.92 9.03
C ASP A 151 -4.52 -11.17 7.73
N VAL A 152 -3.85 -11.00 6.59
CA VAL A 152 -4.41 -11.20 5.25
C VAL A 152 -3.56 -12.15 4.41
N THR A 153 -2.68 -12.93 5.06
CA THR A 153 -1.71 -13.81 4.40
C THR A 153 -2.38 -14.73 3.38
N ASP A 154 -3.52 -15.32 3.72
CA ASP A 154 -4.21 -16.28 2.85
C ASP A 154 -4.84 -15.64 1.59
N ASN A 155 -4.98 -14.31 1.55
CA ASN A 155 -5.43 -13.61 0.35
C ASN A 155 -4.36 -13.55 -0.74
N TYR A 156 -3.08 -13.73 -0.37
CA TYR A 156 -1.94 -13.60 -1.28
C TYR A 156 -1.21 -14.92 -1.56
N LYS A 157 -1.63 -16.01 -0.91
CA LYS A 157 -1.16 -17.35 -1.27
C LYS A 157 -1.87 -17.82 -2.52
N ARG A 158 -1.12 -18.32 -3.50
CA ARG A 158 -1.69 -19.06 -4.63
C ARG A 158 -2.53 -20.21 -4.10
N ARG A 159 -3.75 -20.32 -4.61
CA ARG A 159 -4.52 -21.56 -4.51
C ARG A 159 -3.76 -22.60 -5.33
N LYS A 160 -3.35 -23.70 -4.68
CA LYS A 160 -2.88 -24.87 -5.43
C LYS A 160 -4.00 -25.26 -6.37
N GLN A 161 -3.76 -25.22 -7.68
CA GLN A 161 -4.66 -25.89 -8.61
C GLN A 161 -4.57 -27.38 -8.26
N THR A 162 -5.66 -27.96 -7.77
CA THR A 162 -5.80 -29.41 -7.73
C THR A 162 -5.86 -29.84 -9.18
N THR A 163 -4.76 -30.37 -9.71
CA THR A 163 -4.81 -31.13 -10.97
C THR A 163 -5.62 -32.38 -10.67
N GLU A 164 -6.90 -32.38 -11.00
CA GLU A 164 -7.63 -33.63 -11.18
C GLU A 164 -6.93 -34.40 -12.30
N SER A 165 -6.66 -35.67 -11.98
CA SER A 165 -5.79 -36.59 -12.73
C SER A 165 -6.45 -37.11 -14.00
#